data_AF-A0A661Q4X2-F1
#
_entry.id   AF-A0A661Q4X2-F1
#
_cell.length_a   1.000
_cell.length_b   1.000
_cell.length_c   1.000
_cell.angle_alpha   90.00
_cell.angle_beta   90.00
_cell.angle_gamma   90.00
#
_symmetry.space_group_name_H-M   'P 1'
#
loop_
_entity.id
_entity.type
_entity.pdbx_description
1 polymer ?
#
loop_
_entity_poly.entity_id
_entity_poly.type
_entity_poly.pdbx_seq_one_letter_code
_entity_poly.pdbx_strand_id
1 'polypeptide(L)'
;MGRLIIRICLLLVLLSAVGIPTISFAAEKLPADTTLLERTCTDCHDLEQITGKSAYMAEWQKIVKRMMAYDSNEISQIDKLKVLKYIKENLAIDGPGGRARQEAETGK
;
A
#
# COMPACT_ATOMS: atom_id res chain seq x y z
N MET A 1 11.37 -52.74 29.67
CA MET A 1 10.94 -51.35 29.93
C MET A 1 11.63 -50.32 29.01
N GLY A 2 12.93 -50.44 28.68
CA GLY A 2 13.63 -49.45 27.83
C GLY A 2 13.18 -49.34 26.36
N ARG A 3 12.69 -50.41 25.74
CA ARG A 3 12.20 -50.38 24.34
C ARG A 3 10.88 -49.60 24.15
N LEU A 4 10.11 -49.41 25.21
CA LEU A 4 8.83 -48.67 25.17
C LEU A 4 9.07 -47.15 25.22
N ILE A 5 10.04 -46.71 26.02
CA ILE A 5 10.44 -45.30 26.14
C ILE A 5 11.05 -44.78 24.82
N ILE A 6 11.85 -45.60 24.13
CA ILE A 6 12.46 -45.24 22.84
C ILE A 6 11.40 -45.03 21.74
N ARG A 7 10.32 -45.83 21.73
CA ARG A 7 9.23 -45.68 20.76
C ARG A 7 8.33 -44.47 21.03
N ILE A 8 8.14 -44.13 22.30
CA ILE A 8 7.38 -42.94 22.71
C ILE A 8 8.14 -41.66 22.34
N CYS A 9 9.46 -41.62 22.50
CA CYS A 9 10.29 -40.49 22.04
C CYS A 9 10.31 -40.33 20.52
N LEU A 10 10.36 -41.44 19.76
CA LEU A 10 10.36 -41.40 18.30
C LEU A 10 9.02 -40.92 17.70
N LEU A 11 7.89 -41.22 18.35
CA LEU A 11 6.57 -40.75 17.91
C LEU A 11 6.32 -39.28 18.23
N LEU A 12 6.91 -38.74 19.30
CA LEU A 12 6.79 -37.32 19.67
C LEU A 12 7.59 -36.38 18.77
N VAL A 13 8.70 -36.85 18.19
CA VAL A 13 9.56 -36.04 17.30
C VAL A 13 8.97 -35.89 15.89
N LEU A 14 8.07 -36.79 15.47
CA LEU A 14 7.46 -36.76 14.13
C LEU A 14 6.24 -35.83 14.01
N LEU A 15 5.71 -35.28 15.11
CA LEU A 15 4.50 -34.46 15.10
C LEU A 15 4.74 -32.94 14.98
N SER A 16 6.00 -32.49 14.94
CA SER A 16 6.36 -31.06 14.96
C SER A 16 6.64 -30.44 13.59
N ALA A 17 6.46 -31.18 12.49
CA ALA A 17 6.81 -30.71 11.14
C ALA A 17 5.66 -30.06 10.35
N VAL A 18 4.58 -29.61 11.00
CA VAL A 18 3.60 -28.74 10.32
C VAL A 18 4.10 -27.30 10.46
N GLY A 19 4.99 -26.90 9.55
CA GLY A 19 5.38 -25.51 9.40
C GLY A 19 4.14 -24.69 9.10
N ILE A 20 3.73 -23.82 10.03
CA ILE A 20 2.68 -22.83 9.79
C ILE A 20 3.26 -21.85 8.77
N PRO A 21 2.74 -21.77 7.53
CA PRO A 21 3.18 -20.74 6.60
C PRO A 21 2.76 -19.41 7.21
N THR A 22 3.73 -18.64 7.72
CA THR A 22 3.50 -17.26 8.10
C THR A 22 3.32 -16.47 6.81
N ILE A 23 2.08 -16.25 6.42
CA ILE A 23 1.75 -15.33 5.34
C ILE A 23 2.15 -13.95 5.85
N SER A 24 3.32 -13.45 5.45
CA SER A 24 3.70 -12.06 5.71
C SER A 24 2.79 -11.17 4.88
N PHE A 25 1.74 -10.65 5.51
CA PHE A 25 1.08 -9.47 5.01
C PHE A 25 2.05 -8.31 5.21
N ALA A 26 2.79 -7.95 4.17
CA ALA A 26 3.36 -6.63 4.08
C ALA A 26 2.17 -5.66 4.04
N ALA A 27 1.77 -5.16 5.21
CA ALA A 27 0.85 -4.05 5.30
C ALA A 27 1.57 -2.87 4.65
N GLU A 28 1.29 -2.66 3.37
CA GLU A 28 1.78 -1.50 2.64
C GLU A 28 1.25 -0.29 3.39
N LYS A 29 2.17 0.43 4.05
CA LYS A 29 1.84 1.58 4.87
C LYS A 29 1.16 2.59 3.95
N LEU A 30 -0.16 2.66 4.02
CA LEU A 30 -0.95 3.63 3.28
C LEU A 30 -0.38 5.02 3.60
N PRO A 31 -0.31 5.94 2.61
CA PRO A 31 0.08 7.32 2.87
C PRO A 31 -0.73 7.92 4.05
N ALA A 32 -0.13 8.86 4.78
CA ALA A 32 -0.80 9.53 5.90
C ALA A 32 -2.19 10.06 5.48
N ASP A 33 -3.17 9.99 6.39
CA ASP A 33 -4.57 10.46 6.24
C ASP A 33 -5.13 10.53 4.80
N THR A 34 -5.77 9.46 4.34
CA THR A 34 -6.38 9.33 3.01
C THR A 34 -7.71 10.04 2.85
N THR A 35 -8.26 10.67 3.90
CA THR A 35 -9.60 11.30 3.88
C THR A 35 -9.78 12.28 2.73
N LEU A 36 -8.71 12.99 2.35
CA LEU A 36 -8.71 13.89 1.21
C LEU A 36 -8.96 13.18 -0.12
N LEU A 37 -8.33 12.03 -0.34
CA LEU A 37 -8.51 11.24 -1.56
C LEU A 37 -9.87 10.55 -1.57
N GLU A 38 -10.31 10.02 -0.43
CA GLU A 38 -11.65 9.44 -0.26
C GLU A 38 -12.72 10.45 -0.68
N ARG A 39 -12.75 11.63 -0.05
CA ARG A 39 -13.80 12.63 -0.34
C ARG A 39 -13.75 13.26 -1.74
N THR A 40 -12.64 13.11 -2.49
CA THR A 40 -12.42 13.86 -3.75
C THR A 40 -12.30 12.95 -4.97
N CYS A 41 -11.90 11.69 -4.79
CA CYS A 41 -11.51 10.82 -5.88
C CYS A 41 -12.26 9.50 -5.88
N THR A 42 -12.95 9.13 -4.79
CA THR A 42 -13.60 7.81 -4.69
C THR A 42 -15.05 7.74 -5.13
N ASP A 43 -15.59 8.81 -5.67
CA ASP A 43 -16.92 8.77 -6.31
C ASP A 43 -16.91 7.94 -7.60
N CYS A 44 -15.74 7.77 -8.23
CA CYS A 44 -15.59 7.03 -9.49
C CYS A 44 -14.46 5.99 -9.50
N HIS A 45 -13.54 6.01 -8.53
CA HIS A 45 -12.38 5.11 -8.50
C HIS A 45 -12.11 4.60 -7.09
N ASP A 46 -11.70 3.35 -6.95
CA ASP A 46 -11.37 2.82 -5.63
C ASP A 46 -10.11 3.46 -5.05
N LEU A 47 -10.09 3.67 -3.73
CA LEU A 47 -8.94 4.24 -3.02
C LEU A 47 -7.66 3.43 -3.23
N GLU A 48 -7.79 2.10 -3.31
CA GLU A 48 -6.68 1.18 -3.56
C GLU A 48 -6.06 1.43 -4.95
N GLN A 49 -6.88 1.61 -5.98
CA GLN A 49 -6.39 1.93 -7.32
C GLN A 49 -5.62 3.26 -7.35
N ILE A 50 -6.08 4.24 -6.58
CA ILE A 50 -5.43 5.56 -6.49
C ILE A 50 -4.11 5.45 -5.72
N THR A 51 -4.10 4.84 -4.55
CA THR A 51 -2.92 4.78 -3.66
C THR A 51 -1.86 3.80 -4.15
N GLY A 52 -2.26 2.74 -4.85
CA GLY A 52 -1.35 1.78 -5.49
C GLY A 52 -0.71 2.28 -6.80
N LYS A 53 -1.11 3.45 -7.31
CA LYS A 53 -0.55 3.99 -8.55
C LYS A 53 0.88 4.49 -8.33
N SER A 54 1.83 3.80 -8.96
CA SER A 54 3.21 4.27 -9.05
C SER A 54 3.41 5.20 -10.24
N ALA A 55 3.73 6.47 -9.99
CA ALA A 55 4.00 7.48 -11.01
C ALA A 55 4.84 8.66 -10.48
N TYR A 56 5.56 9.33 -11.39
CA TYR A 56 6.21 10.62 -11.12
C TYR A 56 5.19 11.75 -11.05
N MET A 57 5.52 12.84 -10.36
CA MET A 57 4.62 13.98 -10.16
C MET A 57 4.10 14.59 -11.47
N ALA A 58 4.96 14.65 -12.50
CA ALA A 58 4.56 15.15 -13.82
C ALA A 58 3.44 14.32 -14.46
N GLU A 59 3.42 13.01 -14.24
CA GLU A 59 2.37 12.13 -14.74
C GLU A 59 1.12 12.23 -13.87
N TRP A 60 1.28 12.30 -12.55
CA TRP A 60 0.17 12.56 -11.62
C TRP A 60 -0.61 13.83 -11.94
N GLN A 61 0.08 14.92 -12.31
CA GLN A 61 -0.58 16.16 -12.73
C GLN A 61 -1.49 15.95 -13.96
N LYS A 62 -1.06 15.13 -14.92
CA LYS A 62 -1.88 14.79 -16.09
C LYS A 62 -3.07 13.92 -15.71
N ILE A 63 -2.87 12.96 -14.82
CA ILE A 63 -3.93 12.08 -14.30
C ILE A 63 -5.02 12.92 -13.64
N VAL A 64 -4.67 13.76 -12.66
CA VAL A 64 -5.64 14.61 -11.95
C VAL A 64 -6.33 15.56 -12.94
N LYS A 65 -5.58 16.18 -13.86
CA LYS A 65 -6.19 17.04 -14.91
C LYS A 65 -7.20 16.27 -15.76
N ARG A 66 -6.94 15.01 -16.09
CA ARG A 66 -7.86 14.17 -16.85
C ARG A 66 -9.11 13.81 -16.04
N MET A 67 -8.98 13.52 -14.74
CA MET A 67 -10.14 13.25 -13.87
C MET A 67 -11.06 14.46 -13.78
N MET A 68 -10.49 15.66 -13.61
CA MET A 68 -11.27 16.91 -13.63
C MET A 68 -11.93 17.21 -14.96
N ALA A 69 -11.46 16.62 -16.07
CA ALA A 69 -12.11 16.78 -17.37
C ALA A 69 -13.30 15.84 -17.54
N TYR A 70 -13.35 14.73 -16.81
CA TYR A 70 -14.51 13.84 -16.77
C TYR A 70 -15.58 14.36 -15.83
N ASP A 71 -15.19 15.03 -14.75
CA ASP A 71 -16.12 15.69 -13.84
C ASP A 71 -15.60 17.06 -13.39
N SER A 72 -15.93 18.09 -14.17
CA SER A 72 -15.48 19.45 -13.90
C SER A 72 -16.24 20.13 -12.76
N ASN A 73 -17.35 19.55 -12.30
CA ASN A 73 -18.22 20.17 -11.30
C ASN A 73 -17.95 19.63 -9.89
N GLU A 74 -17.44 18.40 -9.77
CA GLU A 74 -17.15 17.78 -8.48
C GLU A 74 -15.80 18.22 -7.88
N ILE A 75 -14.75 18.43 -8.70
CA ILE A 75 -13.42 18.76 -8.20
C ILE A 75 -13.13 20.25 -8.33
N SER A 76 -13.20 20.99 -7.21
CA SER A 76 -12.84 22.40 -7.17
C SER A 76 -11.35 22.63 -7.46
N GLN A 77 -11.00 23.83 -7.93
CA GLN A 77 -9.60 24.22 -8.13
C GLN A 77 -8.78 24.20 -6.82
N ILE A 78 -9.43 24.46 -5.68
CA ILE A 78 -8.79 24.38 -4.36
C ILE A 78 -8.51 22.91 -4.01
N ASP A 79 -9.47 22.02 -4.24
CA ASP A 79 -9.31 20.59 -3.96
C ASP A 79 -8.26 19.96 -4.87
N LYS A 80 -8.22 20.36 -6.14
CA LYS A 80 -7.13 20.00 -7.06
C LYS A 80 -5.75 20.30 -6.45
N LEU A 81 -5.55 21.51 -5.92
CA LEU A 81 -4.27 21.90 -5.33
C LEU A 81 -3.95 21.07 -4.08
N LYS A 82 -4.95 20.81 -3.23
CA LYS A 82 -4.79 19.94 -2.05
C LYS A 82 -4.42 18.52 -2.46
N VAL A 83 -5.11 17.95 -3.45
CA VAL A 83 -4.86 16.60 -3.97
C VAL A 83 -3.46 16.50 -4.58
N LEU A 84 -3.06 17.46 -5.41
CA LEU A 84 -1.71 17.46 -6.00
C LEU A 84 -0.61 17.61 -4.94
N LYS A 85 -0.84 18.40 -3.88
CA LYS A 85 0.07 18.49 -2.74
C LYS A 85 0.18 17.14 -2.03
N TYR A 86 -0.95 16.52 -1.72
CA TYR A 86 -0.98 15.20 -1.09
C TYR A 86 -0.24 14.14 -1.90
N ILE A 87 -0.50 14.07 -3.20
CA ILE A 87 0.16 13.15 -4.12
C ILE A 87 1.67 13.38 -4.10
N LYS A 88 2.12 14.64 -4.19
CA LYS A 88 3.55 14.97 -4.15
C LYS A 88 4.20 14.50 -2.85
N GLU A 89 3.52 14.73 -1.72
CA GLU A 89 4.07 14.44 -0.40
C GLU A 89 4.10 12.94 -0.10
N ASN A 90 3.14 12.17 -0.61
CA ASN A 90 2.92 10.80 -0.14
C ASN A 90 2.95 9.70 -1.22
N LEU A 91 2.60 9.99 -2.47
CA LEU A 91 2.40 8.96 -3.52
C LEU A 91 3.40 9.05 -4.68
N ALA A 92 3.85 10.25 -5.03
CA ALA A 92 4.73 10.45 -6.17
C ALA A 92 6.10 9.82 -5.92
N ILE A 93 6.63 9.09 -6.92
CA ILE A 93 7.94 8.41 -6.85
C ILE A 93 9.08 9.39 -6.55
N ASP A 94 9.03 10.56 -7.19
CA ASP A 94 9.95 11.68 -7.00
C ASP A 94 9.60 12.59 -5.80
N GLY A 95 8.59 12.20 -5.04
CA GLY A 95 8.16 12.85 -3.80
C GLY A 95 8.83 12.28 -2.54
N PRO A 96 8.67 12.92 -1.37
CA PRO A 96 9.13 12.38 -0.09
C PRO A 96 8.58 10.98 0.20
N GLY A 97 7.28 10.75 0.02
CA GLY A 97 6.65 9.44 0.27
C GLY A 97 7.14 8.34 -0.68
N GLY A 98 7.26 8.63 -1.98
CA GLY A 98 7.78 7.67 -2.95
C GLY A 98 9.23 7.27 -2.68
N ARG A 99 10.09 8.23 -2.31
CA ARG A 99 11.48 7.95 -1.90
C ARG A 99 11.55 7.11 -0.64
N ALA A 100 10.77 7.46 0.39
CA ALA A 100 10.72 6.71 1.64
C ALA A 100 10.22 5.26 1.42
N ARG A 101 9.27 5.06 0.52
CA ARG A 101 8.78 3.74 0.13
C ARG A 101 9.87 2.91 -0.55
N GLN A 102 10.62 3.49 -1.48
CA GLN A 102 11.74 2.82 -2.14
C GLN A 102 12.86 2.43 -1.16
N GLU A 103 13.17 3.30 -0.20
CA GLU A 103 14.12 3.00 0.88
C GLU A 103 13.64 1.80 1.72
N ALA A 104 12.36 1.79 2.10
CA ALA A 104 11.76 0.68 2.85
C ALA A 104 11.76 -0.66 2.07
N GLU A 105 11.52 -0.61 0.76
CA GLU A 105 11.51 -1.79 -0.12
C GLU A 105 12.93 -2.34 -0.38
N THR A 106 13.95 -1.48 -0.37
CA THR A 106 15.34 -1.87 -0.67
C THR A 106 16.14 -2.32 0.56
N GLY A 107 15.55 -2.24 1.77
CA GLY A 107 16.09 -2.84 2.99
C GLY A 107 17.44 -2.28 3.46
N LYS A 108 17.76 -1.03 3.09
CA LYS A 108 18.99 -0.34 3.52
C LYS A 108 18.74 0.60 4.69
#